data_AF-A0A2E8VSR4-F1
#
_entry.id   AF-A0A2E8VSR4-F1
#
_cell.length_a   1.000
_cell.length_b   1.000
_cell.length_c   1.000
_cell.angle_alpha   90.00
_cell.angle_beta   90.00
_cell.angle_gamma   90.00
#
_symmetry.space_group_name_H-M   'P 1'
#
loop_
_entity.id
_entity.type
_entity.pdbx_description
1 polymer ?
#
loop_
_entity_poly.entity_id
_entity_poly.type
_entity_poly.pdbx_seq_one_letter_code
_entity_poly.pdbx_strand_id
1 'polypeptide(L)'
;MERAQPRLESPADLDALLRNVEGLEAHIEEASLRAERARRLDADTLGLLTDAGLFRMTMPADWDGLDLSLAVQADVVERLAALDAAIACAVVAGSGAGLALRNVPRSICFLIRTWRSAAP
;
A
#
# COMPACT_ATOMS: atom_id res chain seq x y z
N MET A 1 -5.95 -4.56 -26.31
CA MET A 1 -4.64 -4.99 -25.79
C MET A 1 -4.86 -5.32 -24.34
N GLU A 2 -4.83 -6.60 -23.98
CA GLU A 2 -5.04 -7.04 -22.60
C GLU A 2 -3.84 -6.58 -21.76
N ARG A 3 -4.08 -5.74 -20.75
CA ARG A 3 -3.02 -5.20 -19.90
C ARG A 3 -2.38 -6.37 -19.17
N ALA A 4 -1.07 -6.57 -19.32
CA ALA A 4 -0.34 -7.51 -18.48
C ALA A 4 -0.37 -6.97 -17.05
N GLN A 5 -1.26 -7.50 -16.22
CA GLN A 5 -1.32 -7.12 -14.82
C GLN A 5 -0.06 -7.61 -14.11
N PRO A 6 0.57 -6.76 -13.27
CA PRO A 6 1.73 -7.18 -12.50
C PRO A 6 1.33 -8.36 -11.60
N ARG A 7 2.15 -9.42 -11.62
CA ARG A 7 1.90 -10.59 -10.78
C ARG A 7 2.44 -10.31 -9.39
N LEU A 8 1.54 -9.99 -8.47
CA LEU A 8 1.88 -9.72 -7.08
C LEU A 8 1.88 -11.02 -6.26
N GLU A 9 2.82 -11.11 -5.33
CA GLU A 9 2.85 -12.12 -4.27
C GLU A 9 2.01 -11.65 -3.08
N SER A 10 1.58 -12.60 -2.24
CA SER A 10 0.98 -12.25 -0.95
C SER A 10 1.98 -11.44 -0.12
N PRO A 11 1.62 -10.24 0.37
CA PRO A 11 2.54 -9.38 1.12
C PRO A 11 2.66 -9.86 2.58
N ALA A 12 3.29 -11.02 2.75
CA ALA A 12 3.44 -11.68 4.05
C ALA A 12 4.61 -11.11 4.87
N ASP A 13 5.62 -10.54 4.20
CA ASP A 13 6.83 -10.01 4.80
C ASP A 13 7.42 -8.86 3.95
N LEU A 14 8.53 -8.31 4.44
CA LEU A 14 9.27 -7.23 3.76
C LEU A 14 9.78 -7.68 2.38
N ASP A 15 10.28 -8.90 2.25
CA ASP A 15 10.87 -9.37 1.00
C ASP A 15 9.80 -9.49 -0.09
N ALA A 16 8.61 -10.00 0.25
CA ALA A 16 7.46 -10.04 -0.65
C ALA A 16 6.98 -8.62 -1.01
N LEU A 17 6.95 -7.69 -0.05
CA LEU A 17 6.62 -6.29 -0.31
C LEU A 17 7.60 -5.67 -1.31
N LEU A 18 8.92 -5.88 -1.14
CA LEU A 18 9.93 -5.32 -2.04
C LEU A 18 9.84 -5.94 -3.44
N ARG A 19 9.65 -7.26 -3.56
CA ARG A 19 9.41 -7.91 -4.86
C ARG A 19 8.16 -7.37 -5.54
N ASN A 20 7.09 -7.10 -4.79
CA ASN A 20 5.88 -6.49 -5.31
C ASN A 20 6.15 -5.06 -5.82
N VAL A 21 6.91 -4.24 -5.07
CA VAL A 21 7.27 -2.88 -5.51
C VAL A 21 8.08 -2.92 -6.81
N GLU A 22 9.05 -3.81 -6.93
CA GLU A 22 9.83 -4.02 -8.16
C GLU A 22 8.92 -4.45 -9.32
N GLY A 23 7.97 -5.36 -9.07
CA GLY A 23 6.99 -5.80 -10.07
C GLY A 23 6.00 -4.71 -10.52
N LEU A 24 5.87 -3.60 -9.78
CA LEU A 24 4.98 -2.49 -10.10
C LEU A 24 5.62 -1.40 -10.96
N GLU A 25 6.94 -1.40 -11.17
CA GLU A 25 7.68 -0.34 -11.84
C GLU A 25 7.04 0.10 -13.17
N ALA A 26 6.89 -0.83 -14.12
CA ALA A 26 6.30 -0.54 -15.42
C ALA A 26 4.85 -0.04 -15.33
N HIS A 27 4.07 -0.54 -14.38
CA HIS A 27 2.69 -0.07 -14.17
C HIS A 27 2.66 1.35 -13.62
N ILE A 28 3.55 1.66 -12.67
CA ILE A 28 3.65 2.98 -12.03
C ILE A 28 4.04 4.02 -13.08
N GLU A 29 5.05 3.77 -13.92
CA GLU A 29 5.45 4.71 -14.98
C GLU A 29 4.29 5.08 -15.90
N GLU A 30 3.51 4.08 -16.33
CA GLU A 30 2.33 4.33 -17.15
C GLU A 30 1.21 5.05 -16.37
N ALA A 31 1.04 4.69 -15.09
CA ALA A 31 0.04 5.29 -14.21
C ALA A 31 0.35 6.76 -13.91
N SER A 32 1.62 7.14 -13.74
CA SER A 32 2.06 8.52 -13.52
C SER A 32 1.56 9.45 -14.62
N LEU A 33 1.74 9.07 -15.89
CA LEU A 33 1.27 9.86 -17.03
C LEU A 33 -0.26 10.03 -17.06
N ARG A 34 -1.00 9.05 -16.55
CA ARG A 34 -2.46 9.11 -16.44
C ARG A 34 -2.88 9.96 -15.24
N ALA A 35 -2.23 9.75 -14.10
CA ALA A 35 -2.51 10.43 -12.84
C ALA A 35 -2.26 11.93 -12.96
N GLU A 36 -1.20 12.35 -13.63
CA GLU A 36 -0.90 13.77 -13.89
C GLU A 36 -2.01 14.43 -14.73
N ARG A 37 -2.44 13.79 -15.81
CA ARG A 37 -3.53 14.31 -16.67
C ARG A 37 -4.86 14.36 -15.94
N ALA A 38 -5.17 13.34 -15.14
CA ALA A 38 -6.42 13.23 -14.40
C ALA A 38 -6.41 13.97 -13.06
N ARG A 39 -5.25 14.47 -12.61
CA ARG A 39 -5.01 15.03 -11.27
C ARG A 39 -5.47 14.11 -10.14
N ARG A 40 -5.40 12.80 -10.37
CA ARG A 40 -5.93 11.77 -9.45
C ARG A 40 -5.37 10.39 -9.80
N LEU A 41 -5.09 9.59 -8.78
CA LEU A 41 -4.80 8.17 -8.92
C LEU A 41 -6.04 7.39 -9.36
N ASP A 42 -5.88 6.54 -10.37
CA ASP A 42 -6.94 5.65 -10.80
C ASP A 42 -7.14 4.49 -9.80
N ALA A 43 -8.34 3.90 -9.83
CA ALA A 43 -8.71 2.86 -8.89
C ALA A 43 -7.91 1.56 -9.07
N ASP A 44 -7.51 1.24 -10.31
CA ASP A 44 -6.71 0.04 -10.61
C ASP A 44 -5.33 0.17 -9.95
N THR A 45 -4.68 1.33 -10.09
CA THR A 45 -3.40 1.63 -9.43
C THR A 45 -3.52 1.58 -7.92
N LEU A 46 -4.57 2.16 -7.34
CA LEU A 46 -4.79 2.10 -5.89
C LEU A 46 -4.99 0.66 -5.38
N GLY A 47 -5.71 -0.17 -6.15
CA GLY A 47 -5.89 -1.59 -5.87
C GLY A 47 -4.56 -2.34 -5.85
N LEU A 48 -3.73 -2.14 -6.88
CA LEU A 48 -2.40 -2.76 -6.96
C LEU A 48 -1.48 -2.34 -5.81
N LEU A 49 -1.47 -1.06 -5.41
CA LEU A 49 -0.70 -0.60 -4.26
C LEU A 49 -1.19 -1.24 -2.95
N THR A 50 -2.50 -1.51 -2.85
CA THR A 50 -3.12 -2.20 -1.71
C THR A 50 -2.71 -3.66 -1.66
N ASP A 51 -2.84 -4.37 -2.78
CA ASP A 51 -2.52 -5.79 -2.91
C ASP A 51 -1.02 -6.05 -2.73
N ALA A 52 -0.18 -5.10 -3.15
CA ALA A 52 1.26 -5.13 -2.93
C ALA A 52 1.64 -5.04 -1.44
N GLY A 53 0.74 -4.57 -0.57
CA GLY A 53 0.95 -4.47 0.87
C GLY A 53 1.44 -3.11 1.36
N LEU A 54 1.49 -2.08 0.51
CA LEU A 54 2.08 -0.78 0.86
C LEU A 54 1.34 -0.07 1.99
N PHE A 55 0.01 -0.17 2.04
CA PHE A 55 -0.77 0.39 3.15
C PHE A 55 -0.72 -0.45 4.43
N ARG A 56 -0.21 -1.69 4.37
CA ARG A 56 -0.03 -2.59 5.52
C ARG A 56 1.34 -2.46 6.18
N MET A 57 2.27 -1.71 5.58
CA MET A 57 3.65 -1.59 6.07
C MET A 57 3.75 -1.00 7.50
N THR A 58 2.83 -0.12 7.87
CA THR A 58 2.77 0.56 9.18
C THR A 58 1.79 -0.07 10.16
N MET A 59 0.95 -0.99 9.68
CA MET A 59 -0.09 -1.61 10.49
C MET A 59 0.58 -2.53 11.51
N PRO A 60 0.14 -2.55 12.78
CA PRO A 60 0.69 -3.47 13.77
C PRO A 60 0.46 -4.94 13.36
N ALA A 61 1.37 -5.84 13.73
CA ALA A 61 1.27 -7.26 13.37
C ALA A 61 -0.02 -7.91 13.90
N ASP A 62 -0.46 -7.46 15.07
CA ASP A 62 -1.73 -7.82 15.69
C ASP A 62 -2.98 -7.51 14.86
N TRP A 63 -2.84 -6.61 13.88
CA TRP A 63 -3.86 -6.20 12.92
C TRP A 63 -3.62 -6.80 11.54
N ASP A 64 -2.82 -7.88 11.47
CA ASP A 64 -2.36 -8.48 10.21
C ASP A 64 -1.57 -7.45 9.37
N GLY A 65 -0.79 -6.61 10.03
CA GLY A 65 0.13 -5.68 9.39
C GLY A 65 1.55 -6.22 9.31
N LEU A 66 2.40 -5.56 8.53
CA LEU A 66 3.82 -5.92 8.45
C LEU A 66 4.63 -5.35 9.62
N ASP A 67 4.09 -4.35 10.33
CA ASP A 67 4.69 -3.66 11.48
C ASP A 67 6.16 -3.28 11.27
N LEU A 68 6.47 -2.74 10.09
CA LEU A 68 7.84 -2.43 9.71
C LEU A 68 8.38 -1.27 10.56
N SER A 69 9.69 -1.26 10.79
CA SER A 69 10.35 -0.13 11.44
C SER A 69 10.29 1.13 10.57
N LEU A 70 10.36 2.32 11.18
CA LEU A 70 10.33 3.58 10.42
C LEU A 70 11.46 3.67 9.38
N ALA A 71 12.63 3.12 9.67
CA ALA A 71 13.75 3.07 8.72
C ALA A 71 13.39 2.25 7.47
N VAL A 72 12.82 1.06 7.66
CA VAL A 72 12.38 0.21 6.54
C VAL A 72 11.23 0.85 5.77
N GLN A 73 10.29 1.51 6.46
CA GLN A 73 9.23 2.27 5.79
C GLN A 73 9.79 3.38 4.91
N ALA A 74 10.80 4.11 5.39
CA ALA A 74 11.46 5.15 4.61
C ALA A 74 12.12 4.56 3.36
N ASP A 75 12.86 3.45 3.47
CA ASP A 75 13.49 2.78 2.33
C ASP A 75 12.47 2.37 1.25
N VAL A 76 11.31 1.84 1.66
CA VAL A 76 10.22 1.47 0.73
C VAL A 76 9.64 2.72 0.05
N VAL A 77 9.42 3.79 0.81
CA VAL A 77 8.88 5.06 0.29
C VAL A 77 9.87 5.73 -0.66
N GLU A 78 11.18 5.68 -0.37
CA GLU A 78 12.22 6.21 -1.26
C GLU A 78 12.25 5.48 -2.60
N ARG A 79 12.14 4.15 -2.59
CA ARG A 79 12.02 3.34 -3.82
C ARG A 79 10.79 3.72 -4.63
N LEU A 80 9.64 3.91 -3.98
CA LEU A 80 8.43 4.39 -4.66
C LEU A 80 8.59 5.81 -5.21
N ALA A 81 9.19 6.71 -4.43
CA ALA A 81 9.37 8.11 -4.80
C ALA A 81 10.32 8.28 -6.00
N ALA A 82 11.26 7.36 -6.17
CA ALA A 82 12.12 7.30 -7.36
C ALA A 82 11.32 6.99 -8.64
N LEU A 83 10.19 6.28 -8.53
CA LEU A 83 9.28 6.00 -9.65
C LEU A 83 8.28 7.14 -9.84
N ASP A 84 7.58 7.52 -8.77
CA ASP A 84 6.61 8.61 -8.77
C ASP A 84 6.41 9.20 -7.36
N ALA A 85 6.75 10.48 -7.21
CA ALA A 85 6.67 11.18 -5.93
C ALA A 85 5.23 11.37 -5.43
N ALA A 86 4.24 11.51 -6.32
CA ALA A 86 2.85 11.69 -5.93
C ALA A 86 2.23 10.39 -5.39
N ILE A 87 2.56 9.25 -6.00
CA ILE A 87 2.20 7.91 -5.52
C ILE A 87 2.85 7.65 -4.16
N ALA A 88 4.15 7.93 -4.02
CA ALA A 88 4.82 7.79 -2.73
C ALA A 88 4.16 8.64 -1.62
N CYS A 89 3.81 9.89 -1.93
CA CYS A 89 3.08 10.77 -1.02
C CYS A 89 1.70 10.18 -0.65
N ALA A 90 0.96 9.64 -1.61
CA ALA A 90 -0.33 8.99 -1.36
C ALA A 90 -0.19 7.75 -0.45
N VAL A 91 0.87 6.95 -0.64
CA VAL A 91 1.17 5.80 0.21
C VAL A 91 1.51 6.23 1.64
N VAL A 92 2.35 7.25 1.82
CA VAL A 92 2.65 7.81 3.16
C VAL A 92 1.39 8.31 3.84
N ALA A 93 0.56 9.09 3.14
CA ALA A 93 -0.69 9.62 3.69
C ALA A 93 -1.67 8.50 4.06
N GLY A 94 -1.82 7.47 3.21
CA GLY A 94 -2.72 6.35 3.44
C GLY A 94 -2.24 5.38 4.52
N SER A 95 -0.93 5.17 4.63
CA SER A 95 -0.32 4.28 5.62
C SER A 95 -0.20 4.92 7.01
N GLY A 96 -0.27 6.25 7.13
CA GLY A 96 -0.22 6.94 8.43
C GLY A 96 -1.29 6.47 9.43
N ALA A 97 -2.44 5.97 8.96
CA ALA A 97 -3.49 5.42 9.83
C ALA A 97 -3.02 4.21 10.66
N GLY A 98 -2.09 3.39 10.15
CA GLY A 98 -1.56 2.23 10.88
C GLY A 98 -0.83 2.63 12.17
N LEU A 99 -0.15 3.78 12.16
CA LEU A 99 0.53 4.31 13.35
C LEU A 99 -0.47 4.69 14.46
N ALA A 100 -1.64 5.21 14.09
CA ALA A 100 -2.69 5.54 15.06
C ALA A 100 -3.28 4.29 15.72
N LEU A 101 -3.38 3.18 14.99
CA LEU A 101 -3.96 1.93 15.48
C LEU A 101 -3.13 1.23 16.56
N ARG A 102 -1.84 1.52 16.67
CA ARG A 102 -0.98 1.00 17.76
C ARG A 102 -1.51 1.38 19.16
N ASN A 103 -2.24 2.48 19.27
CA ASN A 103 -2.83 2.96 20.52
C ASN A 103 -4.32 2.60 20.67
N VAL A 104 -4.89 1.86 19.70
CA VAL A 104 -6.31 1.51 19.70
C VAL A 104 -6.51 0.12 20.35
N PRO A 105 -7.39 -0.02 21.36
CA PRO A 105 -7.68 -1.31 21.97
C PRO A 105 -8.19 -2.34 20.95
N ARG A 106 -7.77 -3.60 21.11
CA ARG A 106 -8.15 -4.71 20.21
C ARG A 106 -9.67 -4.93 20.09
N SER A 107 -10.46 -4.50 21.08
CA SER A 107 -11.92 -4.58 21.02
C SER A 107 -12.53 -3.75 19.88
N ILE A 108 -11.90 -2.63 19.52
CA ILE A 108 -12.32 -1.79 18.39
C ILE A 108 -11.93 -2.45 17.06
N CYS A 109 -10.87 -3.25 17.03
CA CYS A 109 -10.46 -4.03 15.86
C CYS A 109 -11.58 -4.98 15.38
N PHE A 110 -12.30 -5.60 16.31
CA PHE A 110 -13.42 -6.49 15.99
C PHE A 110 -14.56 -5.71 15.31
N LEU A 111 -14.86 -4.50 15.77
CA LEU A 111 -15.90 -3.65 15.18
C LEU A 111 -15.56 -3.20 13.76
N ILE A 112 -14.30 -2.82 13.50
CA ILE A 112 -13.86 -2.45 12.14
C ILE A 112 -13.89 -3.67 11.21
N ARG A 113 -13.44 -4.83 11.67
CA ARG A 113 -13.41 -6.07 10.86
C ARG A 113 -14.81 -6.57 10.55
N THR A 114 -15.71 -6.56 11.53
CA THR A 114 -17.12 -6.93 11.36
C THR A 114 -17.86 -5.95 10.46
N TRP A 115 -17.60 -4.63 10.58
CA TRP A 115 -18.13 -3.64 9.67
C TRP A 115 -17.65 -3.87 8.22
N ARG A 116 -16.36 -4.16 8.00
CA ARG A 116 -15.84 -4.45 6.65
C ARG A 116 -16.42 -5.72 6.03
N SER A 117 -16.74 -6.74 6.85
CA SER A 117 -17.44 -7.95 6.39
C SER A 117 -18.96 -7.77 6.21
N ALA A 118 -19.55 -6.74 6.83
CA ALA A 118 -20.98 -6.44 6.77
C ALA A 118 -21.32 -5.30 5.80
N ALA A 119 -20.31 -4.60 5.27
CA ALA A 119 -20.47 -3.59 4.23
C ALA A 119 -20.77 -4.31 2.89
N PRO A 120 -21.85 -3.93 2.17
CA PRO A 120 -22.25 -4.54 0.91
C PRO A 120 -21.28 -4.26 -0.25
#